data_AF-A0A821XNE5-F1
#
_entry.id   AF-A0A821XNE5-F1
#
_cell.length_a   1.000
_cell.length_b   1.000
_cell.length_c   1.000
_cell.angle_alpha   90.00
_cell.angle_beta   90.00
_cell.angle_gamma   90.00
#
_symmetry.space_group_name_H-M   'P 1'
#
loop_
_entity.id
_entity.type
_entity.pdbx_description
1 polymer ?
#
loop_
_entity_poly.entity_id
_entity_poly.type
_entity_poly.pdbx_seq_one_letter_code
_entity_poly.pdbx_strand_id
1 'polypeptide(L)'
;MSGKRSLPLLQNPRPKSTSNLTVSKAPPNAVEVVNHPHNSKLEVKEGEDVVLECQAKNAKPAAKVVWFRGNQEMTGDRVGSEEIREVDSPSGNPKSMRYTTISRVHFKATSEDDYADFTCEARQEALHRDSPMRSTIQLSVLYPPGAPYIEGYAEGETVRRGQSLELVCRSRGGNPPAQLIWYKNGEQIRMAYRYDLEPLQEKIVPPLKAGNTPESLPTLQVIFIT
;
A
#
# COMPACT_ATOMS: atom_id res chain seq x y z
N MET A 1 -73.92 -3.23 61.27
CA MET A 1 -72.53 -2.82 60.98
C MET A 1 -72.44 -2.51 59.49
N SER A 2 -72.58 -1.24 59.10
CA SER A 2 -72.64 -0.85 57.69
C SER A 2 -71.24 -0.43 57.22
N GLY A 3 -70.66 -1.21 56.30
CA GLY A 3 -69.33 -0.97 55.74
C GLY A 3 -69.34 0.20 54.76
N LYS A 4 -68.62 1.27 55.09
CA LYS A 4 -68.35 2.37 54.14
C LYS A 4 -67.36 1.87 53.09
N ARG A 5 -67.83 1.62 51.86
CA ARG A 5 -66.94 1.46 50.69
C ARG A 5 -66.39 2.83 50.33
N SER A 6 -65.10 3.03 50.55
CA SER A 6 -64.35 4.18 50.04
C SER A 6 -64.20 4.06 48.52
N LEU A 7 -64.67 5.07 47.79
CA LEU A 7 -64.44 5.20 46.34
C LEU A 7 -62.94 5.38 46.07
N PRO A 8 -62.35 4.67 45.09
CA PRO A 8 -60.95 4.86 44.76
C PRO A 8 -60.75 6.23 44.12
N LEU A 9 -59.73 6.96 44.56
CA LEU A 9 -59.33 8.22 43.95
C LEU A 9 -58.86 7.94 42.52
N LEU A 10 -59.60 8.43 41.52
CA LEU A 10 -59.14 8.46 40.14
C LEU A 10 -57.91 9.37 40.06
N GLN A 11 -56.72 8.76 40.00
CA GLN A 11 -55.48 9.48 39.73
C GLN A 11 -55.51 9.92 38.26
N ASN A 12 -55.67 11.23 38.04
CA ASN A 12 -55.53 11.81 36.71
C ASN A 12 -54.11 11.54 36.20
N PRO A 13 -53.96 10.80 35.09
CA PRO A 13 -52.63 10.53 34.53
C PRO A 13 -51.99 11.84 34.09
N ARG A 14 -50.70 12.01 34.41
CA ARG A 14 -49.94 13.18 33.97
C ARG A 14 -49.89 13.23 32.43
N PRO A 15 -50.09 14.40 31.81
CA PRO A 15 -49.89 14.55 30.38
C PRO A 15 -48.45 14.15 30.03
N LYS A 16 -48.30 13.17 29.13
CA LYS A 16 -47.00 12.79 28.56
C LYS A 16 -46.96 13.32 27.13
N SER A 17 -45.97 14.15 26.84
CA SER A 17 -45.61 14.53 25.47
C SER A 17 -44.30 13.84 25.12
N THR A 18 -44.30 13.08 24.04
CA THR A 18 -43.11 12.41 23.50
C THR A 18 -42.87 12.93 22.09
N SER A 19 -41.68 13.48 21.83
CA SER A 19 -41.20 13.83 20.50
C SER A 19 -40.13 12.84 20.06
N ASN A 20 -40.19 12.41 18.80
CA ASN A 20 -39.16 11.58 18.18
C ASN A 20 -38.32 12.45 17.24
N LEU A 21 -37.01 12.54 17.50
CA LEU A 21 -36.06 13.25 16.64
C LEU A 21 -35.34 12.24 15.73
N THR A 22 -35.57 12.32 14.43
CA THR A 22 -34.80 11.54 13.44
C THR A 22 -33.62 12.37 12.92
N VAL A 23 -32.39 11.93 13.20
CA VAL A 23 -31.19 12.49 12.56
C VAL A 23 -31.14 11.96 11.13
N SER A 24 -31.32 12.84 10.14
CA SER A 24 -31.17 12.48 8.72
C SER A 24 -29.69 12.26 8.43
N LYS A 25 -29.23 11.01 8.52
CA LYS A 25 -27.88 10.59 8.16
C LYS A 25 -27.84 10.23 6.68
N ALA A 26 -26.74 10.53 6.01
CA ALA A 26 -26.51 10.14 4.62
C ALA A 26 -25.05 9.71 4.43
N PRO A 27 -24.79 8.53 3.82
CA PRO A 27 -23.46 8.08 3.47
C PRO A 27 -22.78 9.04 2.49
N PRO A 28 -21.44 9.05 2.40
CA PRO A 28 -20.76 9.68 1.29
C PRO A 28 -21.26 9.06 -0.02
N ASN A 29 -21.31 9.84 -1.11
CA ASN A 29 -21.65 9.27 -2.42
C ASN A 29 -20.42 8.77 -3.17
N ALA A 30 -19.22 9.24 -2.79
CA ALA A 30 -17.95 8.82 -3.35
C ALA A 30 -16.86 8.91 -2.29
N VAL A 31 -15.92 7.98 -2.35
CA VAL A 31 -14.63 8.01 -1.66
C VAL A 31 -13.59 7.79 -2.75
N GLU A 32 -12.69 8.76 -2.94
CA GLU A 32 -11.74 8.74 -4.04
C GLU A 32 -10.38 9.25 -3.58
N VAL A 33 -9.30 8.61 -4.07
CA VAL A 33 -7.97 9.18 -4.03
C VAL A 33 -7.85 10.15 -5.21
N VAL A 34 -7.54 11.41 -4.95
CA VAL A 34 -7.56 12.47 -5.96
C VAL A 34 -6.54 12.17 -7.06
N ASN A 35 -6.94 12.30 -8.31
CA ASN A 35 -6.15 11.98 -9.51
C ASN A 35 -5.75 10.51 -9.66
N HIS A 36 -6.24 9.61 -8.81
CA HIS A 36 -5.92 8.19 -8.85
C HIS A 36 -7.21 7.35 -8.82
N PRO A 37 -7.65 6.81 -9.97
CA PRO A 37 -8.79 5.89 -10.02
C PRO A 37 -8.61 4.71 -9.06
N HIS A 38 -9.72 4.15 -8.58
CA HIS A 38 -9.67 2.94 -7.75
C HIS A 38 -8.96 1.80 -8.49
N ASN A 39 -8.04 1.14 -7.80
CA ASN A 39 -7.14 0.10 -8.29
C ASN A 39 -6.16 0.55 -9.39
N SER A 40 -5.91 1.85 -9.51
CA SER A 40 -4.82 2.35 -10.36
C SER A 40 -3.45 2.09 -9.71
N LYS A 41 -2.42 2.05 -10.57
CA LYS A 41 -1.03 1.97 -10.16
C LYS A 41 -0.40 3.36 -10.13
N LEU A 42 0.34 3.66 -9.07
CA LEU A 42 1.14 4.87 -8.92
C LEU A 42 2.62 4.49 -8.89
N GLU A 43 3.35 4.86 -9.94
CA GLU A 43 4.78 4.66 -10.03
C GLU A 43 5.52 5.80 -9.30
N VAL A 44 6.45 5.45 -8.42
CA VAL A 44 7.26 6.40 -7.62
C VAL A 44 8.67 5.89 -7.47
N LYS A 45 9.65 6.76 -7.21
CA LYS A 45 11.03 6.32 -6.92
C LYS A 45 11.25 6.07 -5.44
N GLU A 46 12.14 5.14 -5.11
CA GLU A 46 12.57 4.96 -3.72
C GLU A 46 13.17 6.26 -3.17
N GLY A 47 12.73 6.63 -1.97
CA GLY A 47 13.10 7.86 -1.30
C GLY A 47 12.34 9.10 -1.76
N GLU A 48 11.37 8.97 -2.68
CA GLU A 48 10.49 10.06 -3.08
C GLU A 48 9.47 10.37 -1.97
N ASP A 49 9.24 11.66 -1.70
CA ASP A 49 8.20 12.13 -0.78
C ASP A 49 6.85 12.13 -1.50
N VAL A 50 5.95 11.24 -1.08
CA VAL A 50 4.64 11.02 -1.70
C VAL A 50 3.55 11.67 -0.84
N VAL A 51 2.61 12.35 -1.51
CA VAL A 51 1.42 12.92 -0.90
C VAL A 51 0.19 12.38 -1.60
N LEU A 52 -0.66 11.67 -0.86
CA LEU A 52 -1.96 11.21 -1.35
C LEU A 52 -3.06 12.02 -0.69
N GLU A 53 -4.01 12.51 -1.49
CA GLU A 53 -5.22 13.17 -1.01
C GLU A 53 -6.42 12.27 -1.24
N CYS A 54 -7.29 12.14 -0.24
CA CYS A 54 -8.55 11.42 -0.34
C CYS A 54 -9.72 12.35 -0.03
N GLN A 55 -10.81 12.20 -0.78
CA GLN A 55 -12.04 12.95 -0.60
C GLN A 55 -13.22 12.01 -0.33
N ALA A 56 -13.85 12.14 0.83
CA ALA A 56 -15.13 11.50 1.14
C ALA A 56 -16.25 12.53 0.92
N LYS A 57 -16.94 12.43 -0.22
CA LYS A 57 -17.82 13.48 -0.73
C LYS A 57 -19.26 13.37 -0.22
N ASN A 58 -19.86 14.54 0.02
CA ASN A 58 -21.30 14.71 0.26
C ASN A 58 -21.87 13.92 1.46
N ALA A 59 -21.11 13.64 2.50
CA ALA A 59 -21.60 12.91 3.68
C ALA A 59 -22.44 13.79 4.62
N LYS A 60 -23.31 13.18 5.42
CA LYS A 60 -24.04 13.84 6.52
C LYS A 60 -24.22 12.95 7.74
N PRO A 61 -23.60 13.25 8.91
CA PRO A 61 -22.58 14.28 9.12
C PRO A 61 -21.29 13.99 8.32
N ALA A 62 -20.29 14.87 8.37
CA ALA A 62 -18.98 14.62 7.75
C ALA A 62 -18.44 13.23 8.11
N ALA A 63 -17.94 12.50 7.12
CA ALA A 63 -17.33 11.18 7.34
C ALA A 63 -15.88 11.37 7.78
N LYS A 64 -15.39 10.51 8.68
CA LYS A 64 -13.96 10.44 9.01
C LYS A 64 -13.23 9.68 7.91
N VAL A 65 -12.05 10.13 7.51
CA VAL A 65 -11.18 9.40 6.58
C VAL A 65 -10.09 8.67 7.37
N VAL A 66 -9.88 7.40 7.02
CA VAL A 66 -8.86 6.56 7.62
C VAL A 66 -7.98 5.97 6.53
N TRP A 67 -6.67 6.13 6.68
CA TRP A 67 -5.67 5.63 5.74
C TRP A 67 -5.13 4.28 6.19
N PHE A 68 -4.92 3.40 5.23
CA PHE A 68 -4.28 2.10 5.40
C PHE A 68 -3.12 1.95 4.43
N ARG A 69 -2.01 1.41 4.93
CA ARG A 69 -0.89 0.89 4.14
C ARG A 69 -0.95 -0.64 4.24
N GLY A 70 -1.34 -1.30 3.15
CA GLY A 70 -1.80 -2.69 3.17
C GLY A 70 -2.97 -2.86 4.14
N ASN A 71 -2.79 -3.70 5.17
CA ASN A 71 -3.80 -3.93 6.20
C ASN A 71 -3.59 -3.08 7.47
N GLN A 72 -2.55 -2.23 7.51
CA GLN A 72 -2.19 -1.45 8.69
C GLN A 72 -2.77 -0.03 8.62
N GLU A 73 -3.57 0.34 9.61
CA GLU A 73 -4.05 1.72 9.78
C GLU A 73 -2.86 2.66 10.04
N MET A 74 -2.81 3.78 9.31
CA MET A 74 -1.78 4.81 9.44
C MET A 74 -2.20 5.86 10.47
N THR A 75 -1.27 6.27 11.32
CA THR A 75 -1.51 7.22 12.41
C THR A 75 -0.33 8.17 12.62
N GLY A 76 -0.54 9.23 13.42
CA GLY A 76 0.50 10.20 13.78
C GLY A 76 0.78 11.21 12.67
N ASP A 77 1.99 11.76 12.67
CA ASP A 77 2.38 12.91 11.83
C ASP A 77 2.34 12.65 10.31
N ARG A 78 2.25 11.37 9.91
CA ARG A 78 2.07 10.98 8.50
C ARG A 78 0.69 11.34 7.97
N VAL A 79 -0.32 11.40 8.83
CA VAL A 79 -1.70 11.71 8.44
C VAL A 79 -1.97 13.17 8.78
N GLY A 80 -2.21 13.99 7.75
CA GLY A 80 -2.54 15.39 7.91
C GLY A 80 -3.91 15.59 8.57
N SER A 81 -4.14 16.79 9.12
CA SER A 81 -5.45 17.14 9.68
C SER A 81 -6.55 17.09 8.62
N GLU A 82 -7.72 16.63 9.02
CA GLU A 82 -8.89 16.60 8.14
C GLU A 82 -9.40 18.02 7.86
N GLU A 83 -9.63 18.33 6.59
CA GLU A 83 -10.30 19.55 6.13
C GLU A 83 -11.76 19.20 5.79
N ILE A 84 -12.71 19.90 6.38
CA ILE A 84 -14.15 19.69 6.14
C ILE A 84 -14.68 20.85 5.31
N ARG A 85 -15.20 20.56 4.12
CA ARG A 85 -15.85 21.53 3.24
C ARG A 85 -17.36 21.33 3.25
N GLU A 86 -18.09 22.41 3.47
CA GLU A 86 -19.55 22.42 3.32
C GLU A 86 -19.93 22.35 1.84
N VAL A 87 -20.98 21.60 1.54
CA VAL A 87 -21.55 21.48 0.19
C VAL A 87 -22.92 22.14 0.22
N ASP A 88 -23.06 23.21 -0.56
CA ASP A 88 -24.28 24.03 -0.60
C ASP A 88 -25.52 23.17 -0.77
N SER A 89 -26.45 23.34 0.16
CA SER A 89 -27.72 22.64 0.14
C SER A 89 -28.59 23.20 -1.00
N PRO A 90 -29.04 22.37 -1.97
CA PRO A 90 -29.92 22.83 -3.05
C PRO A 90 -31.21 23.51 -2.55
N SER A 91 -31.63 23.18 -1.33
CA SER A 91 -32.83 23.71 -0.68
C SER A 91 -32.60 24.95 0.20
N GLY A 92 -31.35 25.40 0.37
CA GLY A 92 -30.98 26.48 1.31
C GLY A 92 -31.25 26.16 2.80
N ASN A 93 -31.76 24.97 3.12
CA ASN A 93 -32.05 24.56 4.48
C ASN A 93 -30.75 24.09 5.17
N PRO A 94 -30.31 24.73 6.28
CA PRO A 94 -29.12 24.31 7.02
C PRO A 94 -29.21 22.86 7.51
N LYS A 95 -30.43 22.38 7.77
CA LYS A 95 -30.66 21.00 8.19
C LYS A 95 -30.39 19.98 7.09
N SER A 96 -30.20 20.36 5.82
CA SER A 96 -29.79 19.45 4.73
C SER A 96 -28.35 19.62 4.29
N MET A 97 -27.55 20.40 5.02
CA MET A 97 -26.12 20.57 4.76
C MET A 97 -25.40 19.22 4.66
N ARG A 98 -24.52 19.11 3.67
CA ARG A 98 -23.64 17.96 3.42
C ARG A 98 -22.20 18.43 3.44
N TYR A 99 -21.29 17.49 3.64
CA TYR A 99 -19.88 17.79 3.85
C TYR A 99 -19.01 16.90 2.99
N THR A 100 -17.92 17.47 2.49
CA THR A 100 -16.81 16.73 1.91
C THR A 100 -15.64 16.78 2.87
N THR A 101 -15.18 15.61 3.33
CA THR A 101 -13.98 15.51 4.15
C THR A 101 -12.79 15.23 3.26
N ILE A 102 -11.72 16.01 3.43
CA ILE A 102 -10.46 15.88 2.72
C ILE A 102 -9.40 15.50 3.74
N SER A 103 -8.67 14.43 3.46
CA SER A 103 -7.53 14.00 4.28
C SER A 103 -6.34 13.75 3.37
N ARG A 104 -5.14 14.04 3.87
CA ARG A 104 -3.88 13.84 3.17
C ARG A 104 -2.96 12.95 3.98
N VAL A 105 -2.22 12.08 3.31
CA VAL A 105 -1.17 11.28 3.93
C VAL A 105 0.16 11.57 3.23
N HIS A 106 1.21 11.71 4.05
CA HIS A 106 2.56 12.04 3.65
C HIS A 106 3.50 10.93 4.10
N PHE A 107 4.28 10.38 3.18
CA PHE A 107 5.26 9.35 3.49
C PHE A 107 6.40 9.37 2.46
N LYS A 108 7.54 8.82 2.87
CA LYS A 108 8.67 8.59 1.99
C LYS A 108 8.60 7.17 1.46
N ALA A 109 8.56 6.99 0.15
CA ALA A 109 8.46 5.67 -0.47
C ALA A 109 9.71 4.84 -0.19
N THR A 110 9.54 3.56 0.17
CA THR A 110 10.64 2.59 0.32
C THR A 110 10.47 1.41 -0.62
N SER A 111 11.51 0.64 -0.87
CA SER A 111 11.39 -0.63 -1.61
C SER A 111 10.40 -1.63 -0.98
N GLU A 112 10.06 -1.49 0.31
CA GLU A 112 9.01 -2.27 0.99
C GLU A 112 7.58 -1.83 0.63
N ASP A 113 7.43 -0.66 0.01
CA ASP A 113 6.17 -0.15 -0.52
C ASP A 113 5.85 -0.67 -1.94
N ASP A 114 6.77 -1.38 -2.58
CA ASP A 114 6.53 -1.95 -3.91
C ASP A 114 5.38 -2.98 -3.85
N TYR A 115 4.38 -2.80 -4.71
CA TYR A 115 3.10 -3.53 -4.69
C TYR A 115 2.23 -3.31 -3.43
N ALA A 116 2.57 -2.36 -2.55
CA ALA A 116 1.75 -2.05 -1.40
C ALA A 116 0.49 -1.27 -1.81
N ASP A 117 -0.64 -1.70 -1.26
CA ASP A 117 -1.91 -1.01 -1.46
C ASP A 117 -2.07 0.13 -0.44
N PHE A 118 -2.36 1.33 -0.92
CA PHE A 118 -2.73 2.48 -0.10
C PHE A 118 -4.23 2.72 -0.22
N THR A 119 -4.94 2.54 0.88
CA THR A 119 -6.40 2.61 0.92
C THR A 119 -6.86 3.75 1.81
N CYS A 120 -7.75 4.61 1.30
CA CYS A 120 -8.53 5.52 2.13
C CYS A 120 -9.95 4.97 2.31
N GLU A 121 -10.39 4.91 3.56
CA GLU A 121 -11.72 4.45 3.98
C GLU A 121 -12.50 5.60 4.60
N ALA A 122 -13.77 5.75 4.23
CA ALA A 122 -14.70 6.60 4.95
C ALA A 122 -15.38 5.83 6.11
N ARG A 123 -15.28 6.38 7.32
CA ARG A 123 -15.98 5.90 8.53
C ARG A 123 -17.09 6.87 8.89
N GLN A 124 -18.32 6.36 8.92
CA GLN A 124 -19.51 7.15 9.25
C GLN A 124 -20.63 6.23 9.73
N GLU A 125 -21.48 6.72 10.64
CA GLU A 125 -22.61 5.95 11.19
C GLU A 125 -23.68 5.54 10.16
N ALA A 126 -23.73 6.23 9.02
CA ALA A 126 -24.66 5.91 7.93
C ALA A 126 -24.20 4.73 7.08
N LEU A 127 -22.94 4.30 7.23
CA LEU A 127 -22.36 3.18 6.50
C LEU A 127 -22.54 1.88 7.26
N HIS A 128 -22.88 0.81 6.54
CA HIS A 128 -22.91 -0.53 7.10
C HIS A 128 -21.48 -1.03 7.34
N ARG A 129 -21.24 -1.68 8.49
CA ARG A 129 -19.92 -2.19 8.88
C ARG A 129 -19.35 -3.19 7.86
N ASP A 130 -20.21 -3.98 7.23
CA ASP A 130 -19.82 -5.03 6.28
C ASP A 130 -19.64 -4.51 4.85
N SER A 131 -19.90 -3.22 4.62
CA SER A 131 -19.77 -2.58 3.30
C SER A 131 -19.13 -1.20 3.43
N PRO A 132 -17.86 -1.12 3.85
CA PRO A 132 -17.14 0.14 3.95
C PRO A 132 -16.95 0.77 2.58
N MET A 133 -17.05 2.10 2.50
CA MET A 133 -16.69 2.84 1.28
C MET A 133 -15.20 3.17 1.31
N ARG A 134 -14.49 2.71 0.28
CA ARG A 134 -13.02 2.78 0.20
C ARG A 134 -12.57 3.12 -1.21
N SER A 135 -11.41 3.76 -1.32
CA SER A 135 -10.63 3.80 -2.55
C SER A 135 -9.20 3.36 -2.27
N THR A 136 -8.61 2.67 -3.24
CA THR A 136 -7.35 1.94 -3.09
C THR A 136 -6.53 2.20 -4.33
N ILE A 137 -5.24 2.45 -4.14
CA ILE A 137 -4.24 2.52 -5.20
C ILE A 137 -3.10 1.57 -4.85
N GLN A 138 -2.39 1.07 -5.84
CA GLN A 138 -1.21 0.24 -5.63
C GLN A 138 0.04 1.00 -6.02
N LEU A 139 1.08 1.00 -5.18
CA LEU A 139 2.37 1.58 -5.55
C LEU A 139 3.19 0.62 -6.41
N SER A 140 3.93 1.18 -7.36
CA SER A 140 5.03 0.53 -8.07
C SER A 140 6.28 1.33 -7.79
N VAL A 141 7.08 0.89 -6.82
CA VAL A 141 8.24 1.66 -6.38
C VAL A 141 9.44 1.26 -7.23
N LEU A 142 10.08 2.21 -7.88
CA LEU A 142 11.31 2.01 -8.64
C LEU A 142 12.51 2.07 -7.69
N TYR A 143 13.25 0.98 -7.61
CA TYR A 143 14.45 0.87 -6.77
C TYR A 143 15.50 -0.03 -7.42
N PRO A 144 16.79 0.28 -7.23
CA PRO A 144 17.85 -0.52 -7.79
C PRO A 144 17.89 -1.91 -7.12
N PRO A 145 18.30 -2.95 -7.84
CA PRO A 145 18.64 -4.23 -7.24
C PRO A 145 19.86 -4.09 -6.30
N GLY A 146 19.96 -4.99 -5.34
CA GLY A 146 21.11 -5.08 -4.45
C GLY A 146 22.39 -5.49 -5.19
N ALA A 147 23.55 -5.18 -4.60
CA ALA A 147 24.85 -5.57 -5.15
C ALA A 147 24.89 -7.08 -5.48
N PRO A 148 25.39 -7.46 -6.66
CA PRO A 148 25.44 -8.85 -7.05
C PRO A 148 26.58 -9.54 -6.30
N TYR A 149 26.40 -10.82 -5.98
CA TYR A 149 27.43 -11.66 -5.39
C TYR A 149 27.48 -13.02 -6.05
N ILE A 150 28.61 -13.69 -5.90
CA ILE A 150 28.89 -14.97 -6.55
C ILE A 150 28.97 -16.05 -5.48
N GLU A 151 28.22 -17.12 -5.69
CA GLU A 151 28.28 -18.35 -4.93
C GLU A 151 29.07 -19.41 -5.71
N GLY A 152 29.60 -20.41 -5.01
CA GLY A 152 30.37 -21.51 -5.62
C GLY A 152 31.87 -21.27 -5.72
N TYR A 153 32.35 -20.11 -5.23
CA TYR A 153 33.77 -19.80 -5.08
C TYR A 153 33.98 -18.76 -3.98
N ALA A 154 34.96 -18.99 -3.10
CA ALA A 154 35.39 -18.00 -2.11
C ALA A 154 36.74 -17.38 -2.51
N GLU A 155 36.88 -16.06 -2.35
CA GLU A 155 38.14 -15.39 -2.65
C GLU A 155 39.30 -16.00 -1.84
N GLY A 156 40.36 -16.40 -2.54
CA GLY A 156 41.52 -17.09 -1.96
C GLY A 156 41.47 -18.62 -2.04
N GLU A 157 40.36 -19.20 -2.48
CA GLU A 157 40.27 -20.65 -2.71
C GLU A 157 41.15 -21.07 -3.90
N THR A 158 41.92 -22.15 -3.71
CA THR A 158 42.80 -22.66 -4.77
C THR A 158 42.03 -23.58 -5.71
N VAL A 159 41.92 -23.19 -6.97
CA VAL A 159 41.26 -23.98 -8.01
C VAL A 159 42.29 -24.79 -8.79
N ARG A 160 42.11 -26.11 -8.86
CA ARG A 160 43.06 -26.99 -9.56
C ARG A 160 42.84 -26.95 -11.07
N ARG A 161 43.93 -27.17 -11.82
CA ARG A 161 43.85 -27.34 -13.27
C ARG A 161 42.93 -28.52 -13.61
N GLY A 162 42.01 -28.30 -14.54
CA GLY A 162 41.02 -29.30 -14.95
C GLY A 162 39.82 -29.43 -13.99
N GLN A 163 39.81 -28.71 -12.87
CA GLN A 163 38.65 -28.59 -12.00
C GLN A 163 37.58 -27.75 -12.70
N SER A 164 36.34 -28.20 -12.55
CA SER A 164 35.13 -27.52 -13.02
C SER A 164 34.43 -26.89 -11.83
N LEU A 165 34.15 -25.59 -11.91
CA LEU A 165 33.42 -24.86 -10.87
C LEU A 165 32.05 -24.41 -11.38
N GLU A 166 31.01 -24.74 -10.64
CA GLU A 166 29.69 -24.15 -10.82
C GLU A 166 29.61 -22.84 -10.02
N LEU A 167 29.43 -21.72 -10.72
CA LEU A 167 29.30 -20.41 -10.10
C LEU A 167 27.90 -19.89 -10.32
N VAL A 168 27.27 -19.37 -9.26
CA VAL A 168 25.92 -18.79 -9.33
C VAL A 168 26.01 -17.32 -8.98
N CYS A 169 25.43 -16.45 -9.80
CA CYS A 169 25.34 -15.02 -9.52
C CYS A 169 23.95 -14.72 -8.99
N ARG A 170 23.87 -14.11 -7.81
CA ARG A 170 22.63 -13.67 -7.20
C ARG A 170 22.65 -12.16 -6.95
N SER A 171 21.47 -11.55 -7.02
CA SER A 171 21.23 -10.16 -6.63
C SER A 171 19.86 -10.10 -5.97
N ARG A 172 19.69 -9.17 -5.02
CA ARG A 172 18.45 -9.04 -4.25
C ARG A 172 17.52 -8.01 -4.89
N GLY A 173 16.32 -8.44 -5.27
CA GLY A 173 15.21 -7.56 -5.65
C GLY A 173 15.48 -6.71 -6.89
N GLY A 174 14.78 -5.58 -6.95
CA GLY A 174 14.85 -4.58 -8.02
C GLY A 174 13.51 -4.45 -8.73
N ASN A 175 13.08 -3.20 -8.91
CA ASN A 175 11.95 -2.87 -9.77
C ASN A 175 12.38 -1.72 -10.72
N PRO A 176 12.47 -1.98 -12.04
CA PRO A 176 12.21 -3.26 -12.71
C PRO A 176 13.23 -4.36 -12.36
N PRO A 177 12.92 -5.64 -12.64
CA PRO A 177 13.83 -6.75 -12.37
C PRO A 177 15.20 -6.57 -13.03
N ALA A 178 16.25 -6.92 -12.28
CA ALA A 178 17.62 -6.79 -12.76
C ALA A 178 17.96 -7.77 -13.89
N GLN A 179 18.87 -7.34 -14.75
CA GLN A 179 19.58 -8.19 -15.70
C GLN A 179 20.99 -8.50 -15.19
N LEU A 180 21.33 -9.79 -15.09
CA LEU A 180 22.66 -10.24 -14.64
C LEU A 180 23.51 -10.67 -15.81
N ILE A 181 24.67 -10.04 -15.98
CA ILE A 181 25.63 -10.28 -17.08
C ILE A 181 26.95 -10.76 -16.49
N TRP A 182 27.53 -11.82 -17.08
CA TRP A 182 28.82 -12.36 -16.65
C TRP A 182 29.96 -11.78 -17.47
N TYR A 183 30.99 -11.28 -16.80
CA TYR A 183 32.26 -10.85 -17.41
C TYR A 183 33.42 -11.72 -16.95
N LYS A 184 34.33 -12.04 -17.87
CA LYS A 184 35.62 -12.70 -17.62
C LYS A 184 36.72 -11.85 -18.23
N ASN A 185 37.66 -11.37 -17.41
CA ASN A 185 38.79 -10.55 -17.88
C ASN A 185 38.34 -9.32 -18.70
N GLY A 186 37.21 -8.70 -18.31
CA GLY A 186 36.63 -7.55 -19.00
C GLY A 186 35.77 -7.90 -20.23
N GLU A 187 35.71 -9.17 -20.64
CA GLU A 187 34.90 -9.63 -21.77
C GLU A 187 33.59 -10.27 -21.29
N GLN A 188 32.47 -9.91 -21.90
CA GLN A 188 31.18 -10.52 -21.60
C GLN A 188 31.16 -11.97 -22.08
N ILE A 189 31.00 -12.93 -21.17
CA ILE A 189 30.97 -14.36 -21.49
C ILE A 189 29.55 -14.92 -21.63
N ARG A 190 28.52 -14.22 -21.14
CA ARG A 190 27.11 -14.63 -21.26
C ARG A 190 26.15 -13.46 -21.39
N MET A 191 25.04 -13.70 -22.10
CA MET A 191 23.91 -12.79 -22.25
C MET A 191 23.16 -12.62 -20.91
N ALA A 192 22.52 -11.45 -20.75
CA ALA A 192 21.69 -11.10 -19.59
C ALA A 192 20.57 -12.12 -19.35
N TYR A 193 20.42 -12.61 -18.11
CA TYR A 193 19.23 -13.35 -17.68
C TYR A 193 18.16 -12.36 -17.19
N ARG A 194 16.91 -12.54 -17.64
CA ARG A 194 15.71 -11.88 -17.09
C ARG A 194 14.99 -12.87 -16.17
N TYR A 195 14.60 -12.44 -14.97
CA TYR A 195 13.63 -13.16 -14.16
C TYR A 195 12.23 -12.90 -14.74
N ASP A 196 11.84 -13.67 -15.76
CA ASP A 196 10.43 -13.80 -16.09
C ASP A 196 9.79 -14.76 -15.06
N LEU A 197 8.57 -14.45 -14.62
CA LEU A 197 7.80 -15.11 -13.55
C LEU A 197 7.37 -16.56 -13.90
N GLU A 198 8.34 -17.46 -14.10
CA GLU A 198 8.16 -18.91 -14.16
C GLU A 198 8.97 -19.58 -13.03
N PRO A 199 8.53 -20.76 -12.52
CA PRO A 199 8.98 -21.30 -11.25
C PRO A 199 10.49 -21.54 -11.27
N LEU A 200 11.15 -21.19 -10.15
CA LEU A 200 12.57 -21.34 -9.83
C LEU A 200 13.24 -22.56 -10.50
N GLN A 201 13.56 -22.46 -11.79
CA GLN A 201 14.58 -23.28 -12.40
C GLN A 201 15.86 -22.51 -12.22
N GLU A 202 16.58 -22.84 -11.14
CA GLU A 202 18.00 -22.61 -11.07
C GLU A 202 18.62 -23.18 -12.35
N LYS A 203 18.79 -22.34 -13.37
CA LYS A 203 19.51 -22.73 -14.59
C LYS A 203 20.98 -22.79 -14.19
N ILE A 204 21.37 -24.01 -13.79
CA ILE A 204 22.73 -24.49 -13.55
C ILE A 204 23.68 -23.82 -14.55
N VAL A 205 24.62 -23.04 -14.03
CA VAL A 205 25.68 -22.44 -14.84
C VAL A 205 26.63 -23.58 -15.20
N PRO A 206 26.88 -23.89 -16.49
CA PRO A 206 27.83 -24.90 -16.85
C PRO A 206 29.19 -24.47 -16.32
N PRO A 207 29.96 -25.43 -15.80
CA PRO A 207 31.09 -25.08 -14.97
C PRO A 207 32.14 -24.32 -15.77
N LEU A 208 32.62 -23.21 -15.20
CA LEU A 208 33.76 -22.50 -15.74
C LEU A 208 34.99 -23.40 -15.60
N LYS A 209 35.71 -23.59 -16.70
CA LYS A 209 36.99 -24.32 -16.70
C LYS A 209 38.12 -23.35 -16.34
N ALA A 210 38.93 -23.71 -15.35
CA ALA A 210 40.17 -23.00 -15.04
C ALA A 210 41.09 -22.98 -16.27
N GLY A 211 41.60 -21.80 -16.64
CA GLY A 211 42.49 -21.59 -17.79
C GLY A 211 43.90 -22.17 -17.57
N ASN A 212 44.71 -22.18 -18.63
CA ASN A 212 46.06 -22.78 -18.63
C ASN A 212 47.16 -21.90 -18.00
N THR A 213 46.81 -20.76 -17.38
CA THR A 213 47.73 -19.78 -16.78
C THR A 213 47.47 -19.66 -15.28
N PRO A 214 48.50 -19.40 -14.44
CA PRO A 214 48.32 -18.97 -13.06
C PRO A 214 47.85 -17.50 -13.06
N GLU A 215 46.77 -17.21 -13.77
CA GLU A 215 46.11 -15.92 -13.69
C GLU A 215 45.16 -15.97 -12.50
N SER A 216 45.22 -14.90 -11.71
CA SER A 216 44.12 -14.47 -10.84
C SER A 216 42.80 -14.91 -11.45
N LEU A 217 41.98 -15.62 -10.68
CA LEU A 217 40.65 -15.99 -11.13
C LEU A 217 39.98 -14.75 -11.71
N PRO A 218 39.29 -14.91 -12.86
CA PRO A 218 38.80 -13.76 -13.60
C PRO A 218 38.04 -12.83 -12.67
N THR A 219 38.27 -11.53 -12.79
CA THR A 219 37.44 -10.54 -12.09
C THR A 219 36.04 -10.68 -12.65
N LEU A 220 35.22 -11.46 -11.96
CA LEU A 220 33.84 -11.68 -12.30
C LEU A 220 33.07 -10.45 -11.88
N GLN A 221 32.72 -9.63 -12.86
CA GLN A 221 31.92 -8.44 -12.66
C GLN A 221 30.52 -8.70 -13.18
N VAL A 222 29.54 -8.09 -12.52
CA VAL A 222 28.14 -8.11 -12.91
C VAL A 222 27.70 -6.66 -13.00
N ILE A 223 27.24 -6.27 -14.18
CA ILE A 223 26.85 -4.89 -14.49
C ILE A 223 25.33 -4.85 -14.61
N PHE A 224 24.73 -3.80 -14.05
CA PHE A 224 23.31 -3.52 -14.12
C PHE A 224 22.97 -2.73 -15.38
N ILE A 225 21.91 -3.14 -16.08
CA ILE A 225 21.29 -2.35 -17.15
C ILE A 225 19.81 -2.19 -16.81
N THR A 226 19.42 -0.97 -16.43
CA THR A 226 18.01 -0.54 -16.29
C THR A 226 17.51 0.01 -17.61
#